data_AF-A0A832TYQ2-F1
#
_entry.id   AF-A0A832TYQ2-F1
#
_cell.length_a   1.000
_cell.length_b   1.000
_cell.length_c   1.000
_cell.angle_alpha   90.00
_cell.angle_beta   90.00
_cell.angle_gamma   90.00
#
_symmetry.space_group_name_H-M   'P 1'
#
loop_
_entity.id
_entity.type
_entity.pdbx_description
1 polymer ?
#
loop_
_entity_poly.entity_id
_entity_poly.type
_entity_poly.pdbx_seq_one_letter_code
_entity_poly.pdbx_strand_id
1 'polypeptide(L)'
;MLFFDNDYRTVFGAASDPKVNMEPVGHFGGKTDAVDAAGNYAYVGQGQDLLILDITNPSSPVLMSMSMTKRLVGDIEISGNYACVANGDNGLSIIDISNPSSPTIKGYYAGSARYVSVSGNYAYVADLNGLMIIDISNSSSPVLKGS
;
A
#
# COMPACT_ATOMS: atom_id res chain seq x y z
N MET A 1 -11.33 -20.58 15.16
CA MET A 1 -10.54 -21.57 14.40
C MET A 1 -11.09 -21.56 12.98
N LEU A 2 -10.31 -21.10 12.00
CA LEU A 2 -10.74 -21.01 10.60
C LEU A 2 -10.36 -22.30 9.88
N PHE A 3 -11.27 -22.86 9.07
CA PHE A 3 -10.98 -23.95 8.15
C PHE A 3 -11.20 -23.43 6.72
N PHE A 4 -10.26 -23.70 5.83
CA PHE A 4 -10.40 -23.45 4.40
C PHE A 4 -10.92 -24.73 3.72
N ASP A 5 -11.83 -24.58 2.74
CA ASP A 5 -12.06 -25.64 1.75
C ASP A 5 -11.16 -25.40 0.53
N ASN A 6 -10.83 -26.48 -0.18
CA ASN A 6 -9.81 -26.58 -1.23
C ASN A 6 -10.05 -25.69 -2.47
N ASP A 7 -11.16 -24.98 -2.54
CA ASP A 7 -11.53 -24.14 -3.69
C ASP A 7 -11.27 -22.65 -3.49
N TYR A 8 -10.70 -22.22 -2.35
CA TYR A 8 -10.29 -20.82 -2.06
C TYR A 8 -11.37 -19.75 -2.30
N ARG A 9 -12.66 -20.11 -2.37
CA ARG A 9 -13.74 -19.22 -2.88
C ARG A 9 -14.81 -18.82 -1.87
N THR A 10 -14.79 -19.32 -0.64
CA THR A 10 -15.73 -18.88 0.40
C THR A 10 -15.10 -18.95 1.79
N VAL A 11 -15.29 -17.89 2.58
CA VAL A 11 -15.01 -17.85 4.01
C VAL A 11 -16.35 -17.94 4.73
N PHE A 12 -16.66 -19.08 5.35
CA PHE A 12 -17.74 -19.14 6.34
C PHE A 12 -17.14 -18.87 7.73
N GLY A 13 -17.14 -17.60 8.13
CA GLY A 13 -16.90 -17.20 9.51
C GLY A 13 -18.23 -17.13 10.25
N ALA A 14 -18.52 -18.11 11.12
CA ALA A 14 -19.61 -17.98 12.07
C ALA A 14 -19.27 -16.87 13.07
N ALA A 15 -19.73 -15.65 12.81
CA ALA A 15 -19.88 -14.64 13.84
C ALA A 15 -21.14 -15.01 14.65
N SER A 16 -20.97 -15.56 15.84
CA SER A 16 -22.08 -15.69 16.80
C SER A 16 -22.37 -14.37 17.53
N ASP A 17 -21.99 -13.23 16.94
CA ASP A 17 -22.45 -11.90 17.35
C ASP A 17 -23.45 -11.37 16.30
N PRO A 18 -24.76 -11.28 16.60
CA PRO A 18 -25.79 -10.86 15.66
C PRO A 18 -25.70 -9.39 15.24
N LYS A 19 -24.69 -8.63 15.69
CA LYS A 19 -24.51 -7.21 15.35
C LYS A 19 -23.53 -6.91 14.23
N VAL A 20 -22.74 -7.88 13.75
CA VAL A 20 -21.76 -7.64 12.69
C VAL A 20 -22.06 -8.56 11.51
N ASN A 21 -22.77 -8.02 10.52
CA ASN A 21 -22.94 -8.68 9.23
C ASN A 21 -21.70 -8.38 8.36
N MET A 22 -20.83 -9.35 8.14
CA MET A 22 -19.69 -9.22 7.21
C MET A 22 -20.01 -9.96 5.92
N GLU A 23 -20.70 -9.28 5.01
CA GLU A 23 -20.94 -9.77 3.66
C GLU A 23 -19.87 -9.24 2.71
N PRO A 24 -19.24 -10.08 1.86
CA PRO A 24 -18.33 -9.61 0.82
C PRO A 24 -19.07 -8.70 -0.19
N VAL A 25 -18.59 -7.46 -0.32
CA VAL A 25 -19.18 -6.44 -1.21
C VAL A 25 -18.44 -6.27 -2.55
N GLY A 26 -17.28 -6.92 -2.69
CA GLY A 26 -16.46 -6.90 -3.89
C GLY A 26 -15.16 -7.69 -3.71
N HIS A 27 -14.49 -8.01 -4.81
CA HIS A 27 -13.18 -8.69 -4.82
C HIS A 27 -12.34 -8.19 -5.98
N PHE A 28 -11.14 -7.70 -5.67
CA PHE A 28 -10.08 -7.43 -6.64
C PHE A 28 -9.03 -8.55 -6.52
N GLY A 29 -9.02 -9.47 -7.49
CA GLY A 29 -8.17 -10.66 -7.44
C GLY A 29 -6.70 -10.35 -7.67
N GLY A 30 -5.80 -11.13 -7.07
CA GLY A 30 -4.35 -10.98 -7.14
C GLY A 30 -3.70 -11.10 -5.75
N LYS A 31 -2.39 -11.37 -5.69
CA LYS A 31 -1.69 -11.37 -4.41
C LYS A 31 -1.55 -9.93 -3.93
N THR A 32 -2.27 -9.58 -2.87
CA THR A 32 -2.17 -8.28 -2.21
C THR A 32 -1.30 -8.41 -0.97
N ASP A 33 -0.26 -7.60 -0.87
CA ASP A 33 0.69 -7.64 0.25
C ASP A 33 0.55 -6.44 1.19
N ALA A 34 -0.03 -5.33 0.71
CA ALA A 34 -0.18 -4.09 1.46
C ALA A 34 -1.49 -3.36 1.11
N VAL A 35 -2.06 -2.67 2.10
CA VAL A 35 -3.17 -1.73 1.92
C VAL A 35 -3.02 -0.57 2.89
N ASP A 36 -3.26 0.64 2.41
CA ASP A 36 -3.44 1.83 3.23
C ASP A 36 -4.62 2.66 2.69
N ALA A 37 -5.23 3.50 3.52
CA ALA A 37 -6.41 4.28 3.16
C ALA A 37 -6.27 5.74 3.61
N ALA A 38 -6.59 6.67 2.70
CA ALA A 38 -6.59 8.10 2.98
C ALA A 38 -7.78 8.77 2.31
N GLY A 39 -8.58 9.48 3.10
CA GLY A 39 -9.82 10.11 2.63
C GLY A 39 -10.77 9.07 2.05
N ASN A 40 -11.14 9.25 0.78
CA ASN A 40 -12.06 8.37 0.05
C ASN A 40 -11.35 7.29 -0.77
N TYR A 41 -10.04 7.11 -0.59
CA TYR A 41 -9.25 6.20 -1.42
C TYR A 41 -8.59 5.10 -0.60
N ALA A 42 -8.58 3.89 -1.16
CA ALA A 42 -7.72 2.80 -0.73
C ALA A 42 -6.60 2.58 -1.76
N TYR A 43 -5.41 2.31 -1.24
CA TYR A 43 -4.18 2.11 -1.99
C TYR A 43 -3.72 0.69 -1.75
N VAL A 44 -3.78 -0.17 -2.75
CA VAL A 44 -3.56 -1.61 -2.61
C VAL A 44 -2.33 -2.03 -3.41
N GLY A 45 -1.37 -2.63 -2.73
CA GLY A 45 -0.21 -3.24 -3.35
C GLY A 45 -0.56 -4.62 -3.87
N GLN A 46 -0.67 -4.76 -5.19
CA GLN A 46 -0.96 -6.02 -5.87
C GLN A 46 0.20 -6.40 -6.80
N GLY A 47 1.03 -7.36 -6.37
CA GLY A 47 2.24 -7.68 -7.14
C GLY A 47 3.14 -6.44 -7.28
N GLN A 48 3.38 -5.98 -8.50
CA GLN A 48 4.16 -4.75 -8.78
C GLN A 48 3.28 -3.50 -8.88
N ASP A 49 1.96 -3.65 -8.80
CA ASP A 49 1.01 -2.58 -9.05
C ASP A 49 0.56 -1.94 -7.74
N LEU A 50 0.53 -0.61 -7.72
CA LEU A 50 -0.24 0.19 -6.77
C LEU A 50 -1.61 0.46 -7.40
N LEU A 51 -2.65 -0.19 -6.89
CA LEU A 51 -4.03 0.07 -7.27
C LEU A 51 -4.58 1.21 -6.41
N ILE A 52 -5.31 2.13 -7.04
CA ILE A 52 -6.03 3.19 -6.34
C ILE A 52 -7.53 2.94 -6.54
N LEU A 53 -8.23 2.70 -5.44
CA LEU A 53 -9.66 2.42 -5.40
C LEU A 53 -10.39 3.61 -4.78
N ASP A 54 -11.45 4.09 -5.43
CA ASP A 54 -12.45 4.93 -4.78
C ASP A 54 -13.30 4.05 -3.86
N ILE A 55 -13.28 4.36 -2.57
CA ILE A 55 -14.02 3.69 -1.49
C ILE A 55 -15.06 4.62 -0.85
N THR A 56 -15.47 5.70 -1.53
CA THR A 56 -16.55 6.61 -1.09
C THR A 56 -17.81 5.82 -0.76
N ASN A 57 -18.13 4.80 -1.57
CA ASN A 57 -19.09 3.78 -1.22
C ASN A 57 -18.36 2.49 -0.82
N PRO A 58 -18.23 2.18 0.49
CA PRO A 58 -17.51 1.00 0.94
C PRO A 58 -18.18 -0.31 0.52
N SER A 59 -19.48 -0.30 0.19
CA SER A 59 -20.19 -1.47 -0.33
C SER A 59 -20.06 -1.64 -1.85
N SER A 60 -19.37 -0.74 -2.54
CA SER A 60 -19.13 -0.83 -3.98
C SER A 60 -17.86 -0.06 -4.37
N PRO A 61 -16.66 -0.51 -3.96
CA PRO A 61 -15.41 0.14 -4.36
C PRO A 61 -15.21 0.13 -5.88
N VAL A 62 -14.55 1.17 -6.41
CA VAL A 62 -14.28 1.31 -7.85
C VAL A 62 -12.78 1.49 -8.10
N LEU A 63 -12.21 0.66 -8.97
CA LEU A 63 -10.82 0.86 -9.42
C LEU A 63 -10.72 2.15 -10.24
N MET A 64 -9.98 3.13 -9.74
CA MET A 64 -9.76 4.41 -10.42
C MET A 64 -8.55 4.38 -11.35
N SER A 65 -7.44 3.86 -10.86
CA SER A 65 -6.18 3.81 -11.61
C SER A 65 -5.24 2.76 -11.05
N MET A 66 -4.15 2.52 -11.78
CA MET A 66 -3.03 1.71 -11.33
C MET A 66 -1.72 2.39 -11.68
N SER A 67 -0.72 2.21 -10.83
CA SER A 67 0.67 2.61 -11.10
C SER A 67 1.58 1.41 -10.96
N MET A 68 2.30 1.08 -12.03
CA MET A 68 3.27 -0.01 -11.99
C MET A 68 4.57 0.49 -11.34
N THR A 69 4.98 -0.17 -10.28
CA THR A 69 6.28 0.03 -9.65
C THR A 69 7.31 -0.93 -10.26
N LYS A 70 8.60 -0.76 -9.93
CA LYS A 70 9.67 -1.57 -10.56
C LYS A 70 9.83 -2.97 -9.95
N ARG A 71 9.23 -3.23 -8.78
CA ARG A 71 9.34 -4.48 -8.01
C ARG A 71 8.06 -4.70 -7.20
N LEU A 72 7.94 -5.87 -6.58
CA LEU A 72 6.80 -6.18 -5.73
C LEU A 72 6.62 -5.12 -4.65
N VAL A 73 5.37 -4.71 -4.43
CA VAL A 73 4.97 -3.82 -3.35
C VAL A 73 4.97 -4.63 -2.06
N GLY A 74 5.91 -4.34 -1.17
CA GLY A 74 6.02 -4.96 0.15
C GLY A 74 5.17 -4.26 1.21
N ASP A 75 5.12 -2.93 1.15
CA ASP A 75 4.36 -2.08 2.08
C ASP A 75 4.05 -0.72 1.46
N ILE A 76 3.00 -0.05 1.95
CA ILE A 76 2.55 1.27 1.50
C ILE A 76 2.23 2.12 2.72
N GLU A 77 2.74 3.35 2.76
CA GLU A 77 2.32 4.38 3.71
C GLU A 77 1.90 5.64 2.95
N ILE A 78 0.69 6.13 3.21
CA ILE A 78 0.18 7.38 2.65
C ILE A 78 0.50 8.56 3.58
N SER A 79 1.20 9.55 3.03
CA SER A 79 1.50 10.81 3.72
C SER A 79 1.12 12.00 2.84
N GLY A 80 -0.06 12.57 3.15
CA GLY A 80 -0.64 13.67 2.38
C GLY A 80 -0.89 13.26 0.92
N ASN A 81 -0.18 13.91 -0.01
CA ASN A 81 -0.31 13.68 -1.45
C ASN A 81 0.69 12.63 -1.98
N TYR A 82 1.36 11.88 -1.11
CA TYR A 82 2.36 10.91 -1.52
C TYR A 82 2.08 9.53 -0.95
N ALA A 83 2.24 8.51 -1.79
CA ALA A 83 2.39 7.13 -1.36
C ALA A 83 3.89 6.78 -1.30
N CYS A 84 4.37 6.42 -0.12
CA CYS A 84 5.69 5.84 0.08
C CYS A 84 5.57 4.32 -0.02
N VAL A 85 6.26 3.72 -0.98
CA VAL A 85 6.12 2.30 -1.31
C VAL A 85 7.44 1.59 -1.07
N ALA A 86 7.44 0.58 -0.20
CA ALA A 86 8.58 -0.31 0.00
C ALA A 86 8.61 -1.37 -1.12
N ASN A 87 9.65 -1.37 -1.95
CA ASN A 87 9.74 -2.15 -3.18
C ASN A 87 10.82 -3.24 -3.13
N GLY A 88 11.05 -3.86 -1.96
CA GLY A 88 12.08 -4.89 -1.78
C GLY A 88 13.47 -4.36 -2.14
N ASP A 89 14.21 -5.09 -2.99
CA ASP A 89 15.56 -4.72 -3.45
C ASP A 89 15.60 -3.47 -4.36
N ASN A 90 14.44 -2.92 -4.71
CA ASN A 90 14.30 -1.62 -5.35
C ASN A 90 13.95 -0.55 -4.31
N GLY A 91 14.37 -0.70 -3.06
CA GLY A 91 14.27 0.34 -2.03
C GLY A 91 12.91 1.03 -1.90
N LEU A 92 12.91 2.35 -1.72
CA LEU A 92 11.71 3.15 -1.48
C LEU A 92 11.32 3.92 -2.75
N SER A 93 10.08 3.77 -3.21
CA SER A 93 9.49 4.64 -4.23
C SER A 93 8.59 5.68 -3.59
N ILE A 94 8.62 6.91 -4.09
CA ILE A 94 7.71 8.00 -3.68
C ILE A 94 6.81 8.32 -4.88
N ILE A 95 5.51 8.11 -4.72
CA ILE A 95 4.52 8.28 -5.79
C ILE A 95 3.61 9.45 -5.43
N ASP A 96 3.53 10.44 -6.31
CA ASP A 96 2.58 11.56 -6.24
C ASP A 96 1.18 11.04 -6.59
N ILE A 97 0.29 11.12 -5.60
CA ILE A 97 -1.11 10.67 -5.66
C ILE A 97 -2.09 11.83 -5.53
N SER A 98 -1.61 13.08 -5.71
CA SER A 98 -2.47 14.28 -5.70
C SER A 98 -3.59 14.23 -6.73
N ASN A 99 -3.38 13.50 -7.83
CA ASN A 99 -4.41 13.08 -8.76
C ASN A 99 -4.58 11.55 -8.72
N PRO A 100 -5.59 11.02 -8.00
CA PRO A 100 -5.85 9.58 -7.89
C PRO A 100 -6.12 8.88 -9.24
N SER A 101 -6.52 9.62 -10.27
CA SER A 101 -6.73 9.07 -11.61
C SER A 101 -5.44 8.96 -12.44
N SER A 102 -4.36 9.62 -12.01
CA SER A 102 -3.08 9.66 -12.72
C SER A 102 -1.90 9.78 -11.75
N PRO A 103 -1.62 8.73 -10.96
CA PRO A 103 -0.48 8.70 -10.05
C PRO A 103 0.85 8.71 -10.82
N THR A 104 1.86 9.39 -10.30
CA THR A 104 3.18 9.50 -10.95
C THR A 104 4.32 9.24 -9.98
N ILE A 105 5.33 8.48 -10.39
CA ILE A 105 6.54 8.27 -9.59
C ILE A 105 7.31 9.59 -9.53
N LYS A 106 7.45 10.15 -8.33
CA LYS A 106 8.11 11.44 -8.08
C LYS A 106 9.60 11.26 -7.80
N GLY A 107 9.95 10.24 -7.04
CA GLY A 107 11.33 9.97 -6.62
C GLY A 107 11.52 8.57 -6.10
N TYR A 108 12.77 8.28 -5.76
CA TYR A 108 13.24 6.95 -5.44
C TYR A 108 14.48 7.02 -4.57
N TYR A 109 14.59 6.12 -3.59
CA TYR A 109 15.82 5.88 -2.84
C TYR A 109 16.25 4.41 -2.99
N ALA A 110 17.49 4.20 -3.45
CA ALA A 110 18.04 2.87 -3.66
C ALA A 110 18.35 2.16 -2.33
N GLY A 111 18.08 0.86 -2.27
CA GLY A 111 18.37 0.04 -1.09
C GLY A 111 17.45 -1.16 -1.03
N SER A 112 17.28 -1.71 0.17
CA SER A 112 16.28 -2.73 0.44
C SER A 112 15.21 -2.17 1.38
N ALA A 113 13.94 -2.38 1.04
CA ALA A 113 12.80 -1.89 1.80
C ALA A 113 11.71 -2.96 1.86
N ARG A 114 11.34 -3.37 3.08
CA ARG A 114 10.19 -4.26 3.31
C ARG A 114 9.01 -3.54 3.92
N TYR A 115 9.27 -2.64 4.84
CA TYR A 115 8.26 -1.88 5.56
C TYR A 115 8.60 -0.41 5.54
N VAL A 116 7.58 0.44 5.58
CA VAL A 116 7.75 1.89 5.61
C VAL A 116 6.74 2.51 6.56
N SER A 117 7.18 3.51 7.33
CA SER A 117 6.31 4.41 8.06
C SER A 117 6.79 5.83 7.87
N VAL A 118 5.89 6.81 7.83
CA VAL A 118 6.23 8.21 7.55
C VAL A 118 5.83 9.09 8.72
N SER A 119 6.74 9.94 9.17
CA SER A 119 6.44 10.99 10.15
C SER A 119 7.08 12.31 9.74
N GLY A 120 6.24 13.31 9.48
CA GLY A 120 6.67 14.59 8.92
C GLY A 120 7.44 14.39 7.61
N ASN A 121 8.70 14.82 7.59
CA ASN A 121 9.57 14.75 6.42
C ASN A 121 10.43 13.48 6.36
N TYR A 122 10.18 12.49 7.22
CA TYR A 122 11.03 11.30 7.31
C TYR A 122 10.25 10.03 7.00
N ALA A 123 10.80 9.21 6.11
CA ALA A 123 10.42 7.82 5.92
C ALA A 123 11.36 6.92 6.74
N TYR A 124 10.77 6.08 7.56
CA TYR A 124 11.42 5.05 8.36
C TYR A 124 11.26 3.73 7.61
N VAL A 125 12.34 3.29 6.97
CA VAL A 125 12.33 2.13 6.08
C VAL A 125 13.06 0.97 6.75
N ALA A 126 12.36 -0.14 6.97
CA ALA A 126 12.93 -1.32 7.58
C ALA A 126 13.09 -2.47 6.57
N ASP A 127 14.17 -3.24 6.73
CA ASP A 127 14.41 -4.51 6.07
C ASP A 127 15.15 -5.47 7.03
N LEU A 128 15.51 -6.67 6.57
CA LEU A 128 16.31 -7.66 7.31
C LEU A 128 17.63 -7.12 7.87
N ASN A 129 18.17 -6.06 7.27
CA ASN A 129 19.47 -5.49 7.66
C ASN A 129 19.38 -4.36 8.71
N GLY A 130 18.16 -3.89 9.04
CA GLY A 130 17.97 -2.81 10.01
C GLY A 130 16.96 -1.75 9.56
N LEU A 131 17.07 -0.57 10.16
CA LEU A 131 16.24 0.60 9.91
C LEU A 131 17.04 1.65 9.15
N MET A 132 16.44 2.32 8.19
CA MET A 132 16.97 3.51 7.53
C MET A 132 16.00 4.67 7.75
N ILE A 133 16.54 5.85 8.03
CA ILE A 133 15.79 7.11 8.14
C ILE A 133 16.12 7.94 6.91
N ILE A 134 15.14 8.11 6.04
CA ILE A 134 15.27 8.81 4.77
C ILE A 134 14.49 10.13 4.87
N ASP A 135 15.16 11.25 4.62
CA ASP A 135 14.51 12.55 4.46
C ASP A 135 13.86 12.63 3.08
N ILE A 136 12.55 12.80 3.10
CA ILE A 136 11.66 12.88 1.94
C ILE A 136 11.08 14.29 1.75
N SER A 137 11.63 15.31 2.42
CA SER A 137 11.21 16.71 2.27
C SER A 137 11.25 17.19 0.82
N ASN A 138 12.23 16.71 0.04
CA ASN A 138 12.19 16.76 -1.42
C ASN A 138 11.82 15.38 -1.97
N SER A 139 10.55 15.19 -2.29
CA SER A 139 10.00 13.95 -2.83
C SER A 139 10.65 13.49 -4.14
N SER A 140 11.30 14.38 -4.89
CA SER A 140 12.04 14.03 -6.12
C SER A 140 13.50 13.63 -5.89
N SER A 141 14.03 13.89 -4.70
CA SER A 141 15.43 13.63 -4.34
C SER A 141 15.53 13.26 -2.85
N PRO A 142 15.00 12.09 -2.45
CA PRO A 142 15.11 11.62 -1.08
C PRO A 142 16.56 11.32 -0.70
N VAL A 143 16.93 11.56 0.56
CA VAL A 143 18.31 11.42 1.04
C VAL A 143 18.38 10.69 2.38
N LEU A 144 19.40 9.85 2.56
CA LEU A 144 19.65 9.19 3.84
C LEU A 144 20.02 10.21 4.92
N LYS A 145 19.44 10.07 6.11
CA LYS A 145 19.79 10.84 7.30
C LYS A 145 20.36 10.01 8.44
N GLY A 146 19.99 8.73 8.51
CA GLY A 146 20.50 7.82 9.53
C GLY A 146 20.14 6.37 9.23
N SER A 147 20.78 5.45 9.94
CA SER A 147 20.56 4.00 9.87
C SER A 147 20.97 3.35 11.18
#